data_AF-A0A524P139-F1
#
_entry.id   AF-A0A524P139-F1
#
_cell.length_a   1.000
_cell.length_b   1.000
_cell.length_c   1.000
_cell.angle_alpha   90.00
_cell.angle_beta   90.00
_cell.angle_gamma   90.00
#
_symmetry.space_group_name_H-M   'P 1'
#
loop_
_entity.id
_entity.type
_entity.pdbx_description
1 polymer ?
#
loop_
_entity_poly.entity_id
_entity_poly.type
_entity_poly.pdbx_seq_one_letter_code
_entity_poly.pdbx_strand_id
1 'polypeptide(L)'
;MLAARRGDAEREVDVEAIAKIVGSIAQLKGITMKVGQIMSYIDIALPDELRDALSVLQTHAQPMPIEQVRHIVREELGARADELLVNLEADPIAAASIGQVHRSRLASGKEVAVKVQYPEVESAIKSDFKPAAIGTTISSIVYPGAEIDDFIAEARERFLEECDYRHEAAAQKRFAAIYDGHPVILVPAIHDAYCSRRVLTSSWLDGSRFDTFLAGNPSQPTRDGFPAK
;
A
#
# COMPACT_ATOMS: atom_id res chain seq x y z
N MET A 1 3.90 49.49 -6.64
CA MET A 1 3.03 49.79 -5.47
C MET A 1 1.62 49.34 -5.83
N LEU A 2 0.95 48.65 -4.89
CA LEU A 2 -0.36 47.98 -4.95
C LEU A 2 -0.37 46.67 -5.78
N ALA A 3 -0.11 45.48 -5.22
CA ALA A 3 -0.71 44.76 -4.07
C ALA A 3 -2.07 44.10 -4.38
N ALA A 4 -2.01 42.75 -4.36
CA ALA A 4 -3.00 41.79 -3.88
C ALA A 4 -4.42 41.77 -4.50
N ARG A 5 -4.68 40.74 -5.32
CA ARG A 5 -5.90 39.92 -5.27
C ARG A 5 -5.59 38.46 -5.67
N ARG A 6 -4.79 37.76 -4.86
CA ARG A 6 -4.96 36.32 -4.65
C ARG A 6 -6.03 36.21 -3.58
N GLY A 7 -7.25 35.90 -3.99
CA GLY A 7 -8.27 35.44 -3.05
C GLY A 7 -8.01 33.96 -2.83
N ASP A 8 -7.23 33.63 -1.81
CA ASP A 8 -7.39 32.36 -1.09
C ASP A 8 -8.79 32.40 -0.50
N ALA A 9 -9.75 31.78 -1.18
CA ALA A 9 -10.91 31.25 -0.52
C ALA A 9 -10.44 29.91 0.05
N GLU A 10 -9.95 29.93 1.29
CA GLU A 10 -9.95 28.74 2.15
C GLU A 10 -11.39 28.22 2.13
N ARG A 11 -11.66 27.21 1.30
CA ARG A 11 -12.91 26.47 1.36
C ARG A 11 -12.86 25.73 2.68
N GLU A 12 -13.57 26.27 3.66
CA GLU A 12 -13.84 25.61 4.93
C GLU A 12 -14.37 24.21 4.60
N VAL A 13 -13.56 23.21 4.91
CA VAL A 13 -13.84 21.82 4.58
C VAL A 13 -15.01 21.38 5.45
N ASP A 14 -16.15 21.08 4.84
CA ASP A 14 -17.34 20.61 5.56
C ASP A 14 -17.07 19.21 6.13
N VAL A 15 -16.70 19.19 7.42
CA VAL A 15 -16.38 17.98 8.19
C VAL A 15 -17.58 17.03 8.22
N GLU A 16 -18.81 17.54 8.20
CA GLU A 16 -20.02 16.72 8.19
C GLU A 16 -20.26 16.10 6.82
N ALA A 17 -19.96 16.83 5.74
CA ALA A 17 -19.89 16.25 4.40
C ALA A 17 -18.85 15.13 4.34
N ILE A 18 -17.60 15.36 4.78
CA ILE A 18 -16.54 14.34 4.82
C ILE A 18 -16.95 13.11 5.63
N ALA A 19 -17.50 13.31 6.83
CA ALA A 19 -17.97 12.21 7.67
C ALA A 19 -19.08 11.40 6.98
N LYS A 20 -19.93 12.06 6.20
CA LYS A 20 -20.97 11.42 5.38
C LYS A 20 -20.38 10.66 4.19
N ILE A 21 -19.36 11.21 3.51
CA ILE A 21 -18.59 10.51 2.46
C ILE A 21 -17.97 9.24 3.05
N VAL A 22 -17.20 9.37 4.13
CA VAL A 22 -16.51 8.26 4.80
C VAL A 22 -17.51 7.24 5.32
N GLY A 23 -18.61 7.68 5.93
CA GLY A 23 -19.69 6.83 6.41
C GLY A 23 -20.38 6.06 5.27
N SER A 24 -20.67 6.71 4.15
CA SER A 24 -21.23 6.06 2.96
C SER A 24 -20.26 5.05 2.34
N ILE A 25 -18.96 5.36 2.29
CA ILE A 25 -17.93 4.42 1.83
C ILE A 25 -17.79 3.24 2.82
N ALA A 26 -17.88 3.48 4.13
CA ALA A 26 -17.83 2.46 5.20
C ALA A 26 -19.05 1.53 5.23
N GLN A 27 -20.21 1.99 4.75
CA GLN A 27 -21.41 1.15 4.63
C GLN A 27 -21.31 0.12 3.48
N LEU A 28 -20.41 0.32 2.52
CA LEU A 28 -20.12 -0.62 1.43
C LEU A 28 -19.19 -1.75 1.93
N LYS A 29 -19.70 -2.58 2.85
CA LYS A 29 -18.97 -3.72 3.44
C LYS A 29 -18.22 -4.52 2.36
N GLY A 30 -16.89 -4.53 2.40
CA GLY A 30 -15.99 -5.23 1.47
C GLY A 30 -15.42 -4.40 0.31
N ILE A 31 -16.10 -3.32 -0.10
CA ILE A 31 -15.68 -2.38 -1.15
C ILE A 31 -14.99 -1.13 -0.55
N THR A 32 -15.27 -0.81 0.72
CA THR A 32 -14.72 0.30 1.49
C THR A 32 -13.19 0.42 1.41
N MET A 33 -12.45 -0.67 1.66
CA MET A 33 -10.98 -0.63 1.61
C MET A 33 -10.48 -0.33 0.19
N LYS A 34 -11.16 -0.87 -0.83
CA LYS A 34 -10.80 -0.68 -2.25
C LYS A 34 -11.00 0.78 -2.67
N VAL A 35 -12.13 1.38 -2.31
CA VAL A 35 -12.42 2.79 -2.59
C VAL A 35 -11.48 3.72 -1.83
N GLY A 36 -11.15 3.42 -0.57
CA GLY A 36 -10.17 4.18 0.20
C GLY A 36 -8.76 4.16 -0.41
N GLN A 37 -8.34 2.99 -0.93
CA GLN A 37 -7.08 2.87 -1.65
C GLN A 37 -7.10 3.60 -3.00
N ILE A 38 -8.20 3.53 -3.75
CA ILE A 38 -8.33 4.24 -5.03
C ILE A 38 -8.32 5.75 -4.85
N MET A 39 -9.08 6.24 -3.88
CA MET A 39 -9.15 7.67 -3.59
C MET A 39 -7.82 8.22 -3.06
N SER A 40 -6.92 7.40 -2.51
CA SER A 40 -5.57 7.86 -2.15
C SER A 40 -4.61 8.00 -3.34
N TYR A 41 -4.84 7.24 -4.42
CA TYR A 41 -4.02 7.32 -5.65
C TYR A 41 -4.54 8.37 -6.62
N ILE A 42 -5.81 8.75 -6.49
CA ILE A 42 -6.39 9.87 -7.23
C ILE A 42 -5.78 11.16 -6.67
N ASP A 43 -4.84 11.76 -7.42
CA ASP A 43 -4.25 13.07 -7.14
C ASP A 43 -5.24 14.19 -7.52
N ILE A 44 -6.48 14.07 -7.04
CA ILE A 44 -7.34 15.24 -6.89
C ILE A 44 -6.74 16.02 -5.72
N ALA A 45 -6.75 17.35 -5.79
CA ALA A 45 -6.47 18.21 -4.64
C ALA A 45 -7.55 17.99 -3.57
N LEU A 46 -7.49 16.83 -2.89
CA LEU A 46 -8.30 16.49 -1.75
C LEU A 46 -7.70 17.24 -0.56
N PRO A 47 -8.53 17.90 0.27
CA PRO A 47 -8.06 18.47 1.53
C PRO A 47 -7.34 17.41 2.36
N ASP A 48 -6.29 17.80 3.09
CA ASP A 48 -5.45 16.88 3.87
C ASP A 48 -6.30 16.05 4.86
N GLU A 49 -7.39 16.63 5.37
CA GLU A 49 -8.33 15.98 6.28
C GLU A 49 -9.08 14.81 5.63
N LEU A 50 -9.39 14.90 4.34
CA LEU A 50 -10.03 13.83 3.58
C LEU A 50 -9.03 12.74 3.22
N ARG A 51 -7.78 13.12 2.92
CA ARG A 51 -6.67 12.17 2.69
C ARG A 51 -6.40 11.34 3.95
N ASP A 52 -6.36 11.98 5.12
CA ASP A 52 -6.19 11.30 6.40
C ASP A 52 -7.36 10.38 6.72
N ALA A 53 -8.60 10.82 6.50
CA ALA A 53 -9.78 9.99 6.72
C ALA A 53 -9.85 8.76 5.77
N LEU A 54 -9.38 8.89 4.53
CA LEU A 54 -9.28 7.77 3.58
C LEU A 54 -8.10 6.85 3.90
N SER A 55 -7.01 7.36 4.47
CA SER A 55 -5.88 6.55 4.96
C SER A 55 -6.31 5.56 6.04
N VAL A 56 -7.28 5.94 6.88
CA VAL A 56 -7.89 5.08 7.91
C VAL A 56 -8.60 3.87 7.28
N LEU A 57 -9.17 4.02 6.07
CA LEU A 57 -9.78 2.93 5.33
C LEU A 57 -8.75 1.94 4.76
N GLN A 58 -7.47 2.33 4.65
CA GLN A 58 -6.38 1.43 4.27
C GLN A 58 -5.84 0.61 5.44
N THR A 59 -5.96 1.13 6.67
CA THR A 59 -5.18 0.64 7.83
C THR A 59 -5.84 -0.50 8.62
N HIS A 60 -7.03 -0.97 8.23
CA HIS A 60 -7.83 -1.89 9.04
C HIS A 60 -8.11 -3.25 8.39
N ALA A 61 -7.28 -3.69 7.44
CA ALA A 61 -7.35 -5.08 6.98
C ALA A 61 -6.96 -6.02 8.13
N GLN A 62 -7.91 -6.82 8.62
CA GLN A 62 -7.62 -7.90 9.56
C GLN A 62 -6.57 -8.84 8.93
N PRO A 63 -5.50 -9.21 9.64
CA PRO A 63 -4.57 -10.22 9.17
C PRO A 63 -5.27 -11.49 8.71
N MET A 64 -4.88 -12.03 7.56
CA MET A 64 -5.36 -13.33 7.15
C MET A 64 -4.70 -14.42 8.00
N PRO A 65 -5.42 -15.52 8.33
CA PRO A 65 -4.87 -16.62 9.11
C PRO A 65 -3.61 -17.21 8.47
N ILE A 66 -2.65 -17.61 9.31
CA ILE A 66 -1.37 -18.18 8.86
C ILE A 66 -1.54 -19.39 7.93
N GLU A 67 -2.57 -20.20 8.11
CA GLU A 67 -2.85 -21.34 7.21
C GLU A 67 -3.15 -20.90 5.79
N GLN A 68 -3.81 -19.75 5.62
CA GLN A 68 -4.07 -19.17 4.31
C GLN A 68 -2.79 -18.61 3.68
N VAL A 69 -1.92 -17.99 4.48
CA VAL A 69 -0.58 -17.57 4.05
C VAL A 69 0.21 -18.79 3.55
N ARG A 70 0.27 -19.85 4.34
CA ARG A 70 0.98 -21.11 4.00
C ARG A 70 0.41 -21.73 2.74
N HIS A 71 -0.91 -21.70 2.55
CA HIS A 71 -1.56 -22.21 1.36
C HIS A 71 -1.13 -21.44 0.11
N ILE A 72 -1.22 -20.10 0.11
CA ILE A 72 -0.84 -19.24 -1.03
C ILE A 72 0.64 -19.41 -1.37
N VAL A 73 1.53 -19.46 -0.36
CA VAL A 73 2.96 -19.65 -0.58
C VAL A 73 3.26 -21.00 -1.24
N ARG A 74 2.58 -22.09 -0.82
CA ARG A 74 2.71 -23.41 -1.47
C ARG A 74 2.16 -23.42 -2.88
N GLU A 75 1.02 -22.79 -3.10
CA GLU A 75 0.38 -22.70 -4.42
C GLU A 75 1.30 -22.00 -5.43
N GLU A 76 1.97 -20.93 -5.01
CA GLU A 76 2.80 -20.10 -5.88
C GLU A 76 4.23 -20.63 -6.07
N LEU A 77 4.83 -21.21 -5.04
CA LEU A 77 6.26 -21.61 -5.05
C LEU A 77 6.49 -23.12 -5.14
N GLY A 78 5.43 -23.93 -5.04
CA GLY A 78 5.51 -25.39 -5.08
C GLY A 78 6.47 -25.94 -4.01
N ALA A 79 7.36 -26.85 -4.41
CA ALA A 79 8.33 -27.50 -3.51
C ALA A 79 9.26 -26.51 -2.78
N ARG A 80 9.44 -25.30 -3.32
CA ARG A 80 10.35 -24.29 -2.76
C ARG A 80 9.73 -23.52 -1.60
N ALA A 81 8.42 -23.63 -1.43
CA ALA A 81 7.70 -23.02 -0.32
C ALA A 81 8.22 -23.52 1.03
N ASP A 82 8.60 -24.80 1.14
CA ASP A 82 8.98 -25.40 2.42
C ASP A 82 10.21 -24.70 3.03
N GLU A 83 11.15 -24.25 2.21
CA GLU A 83 12.32 -23.49 2.67
C GLU A 83 11.96 -22.15 3.33
N LEU A 84 10.88 -21.50 2.87
CA LEU A 84 10.34 -20.29 3.49
C LEU A 84 9.44 -20.63 4.69
N LEU A 85 8.63 -21.67 4.57
CA LEU A 85 7.54 -21.95 5.50
C LEU A 85 8.01 -22.57 6.81
N VAL A 86 9.15 -23.25 6.83
CA VAL A 86 9.72 -23.88 8.03
C VAL A 86 9.93 -22.88 9.16
N ASN A 87 10.47 -21.70 8.85
CA ASN A 87 10.77 -20.65 9.84
C ASN A 87 9.87 -19.42 9.70
N LEU A 88 8.76 -19.53 8.96
CA LEU A 88 7.83 -18.42 8.79
C LEU A 88 7.13 -18.12 10.13
N GLU A 89 7.28 -16.90 10.61
CA GLU A 89 6.59 -16.41 11.80
C GLU A 89 5.08 -16.31 11.55
N ALA A 90 4.28 -16.77 12.52
CA ALA A 90 2.83 -16.84 12.37
C ALA A 90 2.17 -15.46 12.37
N ASP A 91 2.66 -14.56 13.23
CA ASP A 91 2.18 -13.20 13.32
C ASP A 91 2.81 -12.35 12.20
N PRO A 92 2.02 -11.62 11.40
CA PRO A 92 2.58 -10.70 10.42
C PRO A 92 3.21 -9.50 11.13
N ILE A 93 4.33 -9.02 10.60
CA ILE A 93 5.01 -7.83 11.11
C ILE A 93 4.34 -6.55 10.61
N ALA A 94 3.70 -6.60 9.45
CA ALA A 94 2.98 -5.49 8.88
C ALA A 94 1.85 -5.94 7.96
N ALA A 95 0.74 -5.19 7.98
CA ALA A 95 -0.21 -5.16 6.88
C ALA A 95 0.32 -4.22 5.79
N ALA A 96 0.15 -4.61 4.53
CA ALA A 96 0.43 -3.82 3.34
C ALA A 96 -0.88 -3.57 2.57
N SER A 97 -0.85 -2.80 1.48
CA SER A 97 -2.04 -2.42 0.72
C SER A 97 -2.93 -3.63 0.36
N ILE A 98 -2.37 -4.62 -0.31
CA ILE A 98 -3.11 -5.80 -0.79
C ILE A 98 -2.59 -7.12 -0.23
N GLY A 99 -1.88 -7.08 0.89
CA GLY A 99 -1.30 -8.28 1.49
C GLY A 99 -0.72 -8.02 2.87
N GLN A 100 0.05 -8.98 3.39
CA GLN A 100 0.73 -8.88 4.67
C GLN A 100 2.14 -9.43 4.59
N VAL A 101 3.01 -8.94 5.48
CA VAL A 101 4.45 -9.27 5.51
C VAL A 101 4.76 -10.11 6.74
N HIS A 102 5.42 -11.24 6.53
CA HIS A 102 5.92 -12.12 7.57
C HIS A 102 7.44 -12.14 7.56
N ARG A 103 8.05 -12.39 8.72
CA ARG A 103 9.47 -12.69 8.81
C ARG A 103 9.69 -14.19 8.63
N SER A 104 10.80 -14.56 7.97
CA SER A 104 11.27 -15.95 7.89
C SER A 104 12.80 -16.01 7.83
N ARG A 105 13.33 -17.23 7.90
CA ARG A 105 14.76 -17.55 7.77
C ARG A 105 14.95 -18.69 6.79
N LEU A 106 15.74 -18.45 5.74
CA LEU A 106 16.12 -19.46 4.75
C LEU A 106 17.11 -20.48 5.35
N ALA A 107 17.24 -21.65 4.72
CA ALA A 107 18.21 -22.69 5.12
C ALA A 107 19.67 -22.19 5.10
N SER A 108 19.98 -21.17 4.30
CA SER A 108 21.28 -20.49 4.30
C SER A 108 21.56 -19.65 5.56
N GLY A 109 20.57 -19.50 6.45
CA GLY A 109 20.63 -18.65 7.64
C GLY A 109 20.17 -17.21 7.42
N LYS A 110 20.01 -16.78 6.16
CA LYS A 110 19.57 -15.43 5.79
C LYS A 110 18.13 -15.17 6.24
N GLU A 111 17.91 -14.04 6.88
CA GLU A 111 16.58 -13.55 7.23
C GLU A 111 15.92 -12.86 6.03
N VAL A 112 14.62 -13.07 5.89
CA VAL A 112 13.83 -12.55 4.78
C VAL A 112 12.50 -12.01 5.25
N ALA A 113 12.02 -10.98 4.55
CA ALA A 113 10.65 -10.51 4.61
C ALA A 113 9.86 -11.19 3.48
N VAL A 114 8.75 -11.85 3.83
CA VAL A 114 7.87 -12.57 2.91
C VAL A 114 6.54 -11.84 2.86
N LYS A 115 6.32 -11.08 1.79
CA LYS A 115 5.04 -10.41 1.54
C LYS A 115 4.12 -11.34 0.74
N VAL A 116 2.93 -11.59 1.27
CA VAL A 116 1.94 -12.48 0.67
C VAL A 116 0.65 -11.70 0.42
N GLN A 117 0.16 -11.75 -0.82
CA GLN A 117 -1.07 -11.08 -1.23
C GLN A 117 -2.28 -11.72 -0.53
N TYR A 118 -3.28 -10.91 -0.17
CA TYR A 118 -4.57 -11.40 0.29
C TYR A 118 -5.27 -12.22 -0.81
N PRO A 119 -6.04 -13.25 -0.43
CA PRO A 119 -6.86 -13.99 -1.38
C PRO A 119 -7.83 -13.05 -2.11
N GLU A 120 -8.19 -13.42 -3.34
CA GLU A 120 -9.31 -12.83 -4.09
C GLU A 120 -9.25 -11.32 -4.37
N VAL A 121 -8.17 -10.61 -4.02
CA VAL A 121 -8.04 -9.18 -4.28
C VAL A 121 -8.21 -8.89 -5.77
N GLU A 122 -7.46 -9.61 -6.62
CA GLU A 122 -7.52 -9.41 -8.06
C GLU A 122 -8.89 -9.77 -8.66
N SER A 123 -9.48 -10.90 -8.26
CA SER A 123 -10.79 -11.30 -8.76
C SER A 123 -11.87 -10.31 -8.35
N ALA A 124 -11.81 -9.82 -7.12
CA ALA A 124 -12.76 -8.87 -6.60
C ALA A 124 -12.56 -7.45 -7.18
N ILE A 125 -11.37 -7.11 -7.68
CA ILE A 125 -11.19 -5.93 -8.55
C ILE A 125 -11.76 -6.21 -9.93
N LYS A 126 -11.51 -7.37 -10.53
CA LYS A 126 -12.03 -7.67 -11.88
C LYS A 126 -13.57 -7.73 -11.93
N SER A 127 -14.22 -8.27 -10.91
CA SER A 127 -15.69 -8.48 -10.87
C SER A 127 -16.47 -7.27 -10.36
N ASP A 128 -15.97 -6.63 -9.30
CA ASP A 128 -16.75 -5.62 -8.56
C ASP A 128 -16.36 -4.20 -8.96
N PHE A 129 -15.20 -4.04 -9.59
CA PHE A 129 -14.71 -2.74 -10.03
C PHE A 129 -15.27 -2.35 -11.41
N LYS A 130 -16.52 -1.90 -11.41
CA LYS A 130 -17.17 -1.34 -12.59
C LYS A 130 -17.08 0.19 -12.54
N PRO A 131 -16.30 0.83 -13.44
CA PRO A 131 -16.09 2.28 -13.41
C PRO A 131 -17.38 3.08 -13.31
N ALA A 132 -18.37 2.76 -14.13
CA ALA A 132 -19.67 3.44 -14.13
C ALA A 132 -20.44 3.35 -12.79
N ALA A 133 -20.38 2.22 -12.08
CA ALA A 133 -21.10 2.04 -10.81
C ALA A 133 -20.44 2.81 -9.67
N ILE A 134 -19.10 2.81 -9.66
CA ILE A 134 -18.28 3.50 -8.66
C ILE A 134 -18.29 5.01 -8.94
N GLY A 135 -18.20 5.42 -10.20
CA GLY A 135 -18.27 6.80 -10.64
C GLY A 135 -19.62 7.46 -10.33
N THR A 136 -20.73 6.74 -10.51
CA THR A 136 -22.06 7.22 -10.08
C THR A 136 -22.12 7.44 -8.56
N THR A 137 -21.56 6.50 -7.79
CA THR A 137 -21.54 6.59 -6.33
C THR A 137 -20.68 7.76 -5.86
N ILE A 138 -19.46 7.89 -6.37
CA ILE A 138 -18.54 8.97 -5.99
C ILE A 138 -19.06 10.33 -6.48
N SER A 139 -19.66 10.42 -7.67
CA SER A 139 -20.28 11.66 -8.18
C SER A 139 -21.44 12.12 -7.30
N SER A 140 -22.21 11.19 -6.73
CA SER A 140 -23.29 11.52 -5.79
C SER A 140 -22.78 12.09 -4.46
N ILE A 141 -21.51 11.84 -4.15
CA ILE A 141 -20.84 12.14 -2.87
C ILE A 141 -19.97 13.41 -2.98
N VAL A 142 -19.27 13.62 -4.10
CA VAL A 142 -18.32 14.73 -4.30
C VAL A 142 -18.99 15.94 -4.99
N TYR A 143 -19.58 15.77 -6.18
CA TYR A 143 -20.37 16.78 -6.87
C TYR A 143 -21.11 16.19 -8.09
N PRO A 144 -22.40 16.53 -8.33
CA PRO A 144 -23.12 16.10 -9.52
C PRO A 144 -22.48 16.65 -10.80
N GLY A 145 -21.99 15.76 -11.68
CA GLY A 145 -21.39 16.15 -12.98
C GLY A 145 -19.86 16.10 -13.04
N ALA A 146 -19.19 15.56 -12.01
CA ALA A 146 -17.76 15.27 -12.11
C ALA A 146 -17.50 14.08 -13.05
N GLU A 147 -16.74 14.29 -14.13
CA GLU A 147 -16.28 13.21 -15.01
C GLU A 147 -15.10 12.49 -14.36
N ILE A 148 -15.40 11.46 -13.57
CA ILE A 148 -14.40 10.68 -12.81
C ILE A 148 -14.22 9.25 -13.32
N ASP A 149 -14.99 8.84 -14.34
CA ASP A 149 -14.99 7.47 -14.85
C ASP A 149 -13.61 7.07 -15.43
N ASP A 150 -12.94 7.98 -16.14
CA ASP A 150 -11.60 7.74 -16.69
C ASP A 150 -10.55 7.59 -15.59
N PHE A 151 -10.62 8.42 -14.53
CA PHE A 151 -9.75 8.28 -13.35
C PHE A 151 -9.97 6.96 -12.63
N ILE A 152 -11.22 6.53 -12.52
CA ILE A 152 -11.57 5.25 -11.91
C ILE A 152 -11.03 4.11 -12.78
N ALA A 153 -11.14 4.21 -14.10
CA ALA A 153 -10.56 3.23 -15.03
C ALA A 153 -9.03 3.14 -14.90
N GLU A 154 -8.32 4.28 -14.83
CA GLU A 154 -6.87 4.30 -14.61
C GLU A 154 -6.50 3.69 -13.26
N ALA A 155 -7.21 4.07 -12.19
CA ALA A 155 -6.98 3.48 -10.87
C ALA A 155 -7.15 1.96 -10.91
N ARG A 156 -8.20 1.44 -11.57
CA ARG A 156 -8.39 -0.01 -11.76
C ARG A 156 -7.16 -0.67 -12.36
N GLU A 157 -6.61 -0.08 -13.42
CA GLU A 157 -5.44 -0.61 -14.10
C GLU A 157 -4.24 -0.63 -13.15
N ARG A 158 -4.00 0.44 -12.40
CA ARG A 158 -2.96 0.50 -11.36
C ARG A 158 -3.12 -0.57 -10.28
N PHE A 159 -4.34 -0.79 -9.77
CA PHE A 159 -4.58 -1.87 -8.80
C PHE A 159 -4.30 -3.26 -9.37
N LEU A 160 -4.64 -3.49 -10.63
CA LEU A 160 -4.36 -4.75 -11.30
C LEU A 160 -2.85 -4.94 -11.54
N GLU A 161 -2.12 -3.85 -11.82
CA GLU A 161 -0.65 -3.88 -11.88
C GLU A 161 -0.02 -4.24 -10.53
N GLU A 162 -0.55 -3.70 -9.43
CA GLU A 162 -0.11 -4.06 -8.06
C GLU A 162 -0.40 -5.51 -7.69
N CYS A 163 -1.40 -6.14 -8.33
CA CYS A 163 -1.72 -7.55 -8.09
C CYS A 163 -0.66 -8.54 -8.61
N ASP A 164 0.39 -8.05 -9.28
CA ASP A 164 1.54 -8.83 -9.72
C ASP A 164 2.83 -8.33 -9.07
N TYR A 165 3.24 -8.98 -7.99
CA TYR A 165 4.45 -8.64 -7.25
C TYR A 165 5.75 -8.80 -8.06
N ARG A 166 5.72 -9.39 -9.25
CA ARG A 166 6.90 -9.41 -10.14
C ARG A 166 7.25 -8.02 -10.64
N HIS A 167 6.26 -7.13 -10.82
CA HIS A 167 6.51 -5.74 -11.17
C HIS A 167 7.26 -5.01 -10.06
N GLU A 168 6.83 -5.20 -8.82
CA GLU A 168 7.47 -4.64 -7.64
C GLU A 168 8.88 -5.22 -7.43
N ALA A 169 9.05 -6.53 -7.57
CA ALA A 169 10.35 -7.17 -7.53
C ALA A 169 11.32 -6.57 -8.57
N ALA A 170 10.84 -6.34 -9.79
CA ALA A 170 11.63 -5.71 -10.84
C ALA A 170 11.96 -4.25 -10.51
N ALA A 171 11.01 -3.49 -9.96
CA ALA A 171 11.24 -2.13 -9.52
C ALA A 171 12.28 -2.07 -8.40
N GLN A 172 12.12 -2.87 -7.35
CA GLN A 172 13.04 -2.92 -6.22
C GLN A 172 14.46 -3.32 -6.66
N LYS A 173 14.60 -4.26 -7.60
CA LYS A 173 15.92 -4.59 -8.20
C LYS A 173 16.54 -3.41 -8.94
N ARG A 174 15.75 -2.62 -9.69
CA ARG A 174 16.25 -1.39 -10.33
C ARG A 174 16.73 -0.38 -9.28
N PHE A 175 15.93 -0.16 -8.24
CA PHE A 175 16.30 0.74 -7.14
C PHE A 175 17.57 0.26 -6.41
N ALA A 176 17.70 -1.04 -6.15
CA ALA A 176 18.91 -1.61 -5.57
C ALA A 176 20.14 -1.38 -6.42
N ALA A 177 20.02 -1.46 -7.76
CA ALA A 177 21.13 -1.15 -8.66
C ALA A 177 21.49 0.35 -8.69
N ILE A 178 20.49 1.24 -8.62
CA ILE A 178 20.71 2.70 -8.60
C ILE A 178 21.42 3.13 -7.32
N TYR A 179 21.07 2.51 -6.19
CA TYR A 179 21.62 2.85 -4.88
C TYR A 179 22.72 1.90 -4.41
N ASP A 180 23.30 1.11 -5.31
CA ASP A 180 24.41 0.22 -4.97
C ASP A 180 25.60 1.04 -4.45
N GLY A 181 26.11 0.67 -3.27
CA GLY A 181 27.17 1.40 -2.58
C GLY A 181 26.80 2.79 -2.07
N HIS A 182 25.51 3.18 -2.08
CA HIS A 182 25.09 4.48 -1.58
C HIS A 182 25.35 4.60 -0.06
N PRO A 183 25.92 5.71 0.43
CA PRO A 183 26.39 5.80 1.82
C PRO A 183 25.28 5.79 2.89
N VAL A 184 24.01 6.05 2.51
CA VAL A 184 22.88 6.17 3.46
C VAL A 184 21.61 5.43 3.03
N ILE A 185 21.54 4.93 1.79
CA ILE A 185 20.33 4.29 1.27
C ILE A 185 20.66 2.83 1.03
N LEU A 186 19.96 1.95 1.73
CA LEU A 186 20.04 0.52 1.53
C LEU A 186 18.70 0.01 1.00
N VAL A 187 18.74 -0.66 -0.14
CA VAL A 187 17.56 -1.31 -0.72
C VAL A 187 17.70 -2.82 -0.50
N PRO A 188 16.76 -3.49 0.20
CA PRO A 188 16.88 -4.91 0.44
C PRO A 188 16.89 -5.71 -0.86
N ALA A 189 17.79 -6.68 -0.97
CA ALA A 189 17.88 -7.52 -2.15
C ALA A 189 16.64 -8.41 -2.31
N ILE A 190 16.18 -8.58 -3.55
CA ILE A 190 15.11 -9.53 -3.89
C ILE A 190 15.69 -10.94 -3.98
N HIS A 191 14.99 -11.91 -3.38
CA HIS A 191 15.29 -13.33 -3.55
C HIS A 191 14.37 -13.88 -4.63
N ASP A 192 14.73 -13.68 -5.90
CA ASP A 192 13.91 -14.00 -7.10
C ASP A 192 13.34 -15.41 -7.05
N ALA A 193 14.14 -16.31 -6.50
CA ALA A 193 13.83 -17.71 -6.39
C ALA A 193 12.55 -17.92 -5.52
N TYR A 194 12.27 -17.06 -4.55
CA TYR A 194 11.07 -17.13 -3.72
C TYR A 194 10.10 -15.98 -4.01
N CYS A 195 10.08 -15.52 -5.27
CA CYS A 195 9.14 -14.53 -5.75
C CYS A 195 8.23 -15.14 -6.82
N SER A 196 6.99 -14.68 -6.84
CA SER A 196 5.95 -15.09 -7.77
C SER A 196 4.98 -13.93 -7.98
N ARG A 197 3.81 -14.21 -8.54
CA ARG A 197 2.78 -13.17 -8.73
C ARG A 197 2.19 -12.68 -7.41
N ARG A 198 2.00 -13.60 -6.44
CA ARG A 198 1.36 -13.31 -5.14
C ARG A 198 2.31 -13.39 -3.94
N VAL A 199 3.58 -13.74 -4.14
CA VAL A 199 4.61 -13.80 -3.09
C VAL A 199 5.81 -12.96 -3.51
N LEU A 200 6.24 -12.04 -2.64
CA LEU A 200 7.46 -11.25 -2.80
C LEU A 200 8.37 -11.52 -1.61
N THR A 201 9.60 -11.93 -1.88
CA THR A 201 10.59 -12.21 -0.83
C THR A 201 11.79 -11.31 -1.00
N SER A 202 12.11 -10.51 0.02
CA SER A 202 13.30 -9.66 0.08
C SER A 202 14.14 -9.97 1.32
N SER A 203 15.40 -9.53 1.32
CA SER A 203 16.21 -9.55 2.53
C SER A 203 15.52 -8.79 3.67
N TRP A 204 15.60 -9.34 4.87
CA TRP A 204 15.19 -8.63 6.07
C TRP A 204 16.22 -7.54 6.40
N LEU A 205 15.75 -6.35 6.78
CA LEU A 205 16.56 -5.27 7.30
C LEU A 205 15.97 -4.83 8.63
N ASP A 206 16.79 -4.76 9.67
CA ASP A 206 16.39 -4.20 10.94
C ASP A 206 16.44 -2.66 10.91
N GLY A 207 15.50 -2.01 11.57
CA GLY A 207 15.43 -0.56 11.64
C GLY A 207 14.21 -0.05 12.39
N SER A 208 14.14 1.27 12.57
CA SER A 208 12.95 1.94 13.08
C SER A 208 12.10 2.48 11.93
N ARG A 209 10.77 2.40 12.08
CA ARG A 209 9.84 3.02 11.12
C ARG A 209 10.06 4.53 11.13
N PHE A 210 9.90 5.15 9.95
CA PHE A 210 10.06 6.59 9.79
C PHE A 210 9.13 7.38 10.73
N ASP A 211 7.86 6.97 10.85
CA ASP A 211 6.88 7.64 11.73
C ASP A 211 7.28 7.56 13.21
N THR A 212 7.80 6.40 13.64
CA THR A 212 8.32 6.22 15.01
C THR A 212 9.52 7.12 15.26
N PHE A 213 10.41 7.25 14.27
CA PHE A 213 11.55 8.16 14.34
C PHE A 213 11.08 9.62 14.44
N LEU A 214 10.13 10.06 13.60
CA LEU A 214 9.59 11.41 13.62
C LEU A 214 8.85 11.74 14.93
N ALA A 215 8.11 10.79 15.49
CA ALA A 215 7.44 10.96 16.78
C ALA A 215 8.40 11.24 17.94
N GLY A 216 9.68 10.85 17.81
CA GLY A 216 10.75 11.21 18.73
C GLY A 216 11.21 12.68 18.64
N ASN A 217 10.60 13.48 17.77
CA ASN A 217 10.92 14.88 17.48
C ASN A 217 12.43 15.13 17.26
N PRO A 218 13.04 14.45 16.27
CA PRO A 218 14.48 14.53 16.03
C PRO A 218 14.90 15.95 15.62
N SER A 219 16.12 16.33 16.02
CA SER A 219 16.69 17.62 15.62
C SER A 219 16.81 17.73 14.08
N GLN A 220 16.79 18.95 13.54
CA GLN A 220 16.97 19.15 12.09
C GLN A 220 18.27 18.52 11.56
N PRO A 221 19.43 18.67 12.23
CA PRO A 221 20.65 17.96 11.83
C PRO A 221 20.54 16.44 11.82
N THR A 222 19.73 15.85 12.71
CA THR A 222 19.47 14.40 12.73
C THR A 222 18.59 13.96 11.56
N ARG A 223 17.63 14.79 11.17
CA ARG A 223 16.78 14.53 9.99
C ARG A 223 17.57 14.65 8.69
N ASP A 224 18.41 15.69 8.59
CA ASP A 224 19.27 15.93 7.43
C ASP A 224 20.39 14.89 7.33
N GLY A 225 20.83 14.37 8.48
CA GLY A 225 21.92 13.41 8.61
C GLY A 225 21.48 11.95 8.64
N PHE A 226 20.34 11.58 8.05
CA PHE A 226 19.87 10.18 7.94
C PHE A 226 21.08 9.25 7.68
N PRO A 227 21.36 8.30 8.58
CA PRO A 227 22.74 8.01 8.94
C PRO A 227 23.51 7.41 7.76
N ALA A 228 24.51 8.18 7.32
CA ALA A 228 25.76 7.62 6.84
C ALA A 228 26.45 6.99 8.05
N LYS A 229 26.14 5.72 8.34
CA LYS A 229 27.00 4.77 9.05
C LYS A 229 26.40 3.37 9.05
#